data_AF-A0A1Y3UDC7-F1
#
_entry.id   AF-A0A1Y3UDC7-F1
#
_cell.length_a   1.000
_cell.length_b   1.000
_cell.length_c   1.000
_cell.angle_alpha   90.00
_cell.angle_beta   90.00
_cell.angle_gamma   90.00
#
_symmetry.space_group_name_H-M   'P 1'
#
loop_
_entity.id
_entity.type
_entity.pdbx_description
1 polymer ?
#
loop_
_entity_poly.entity_id
_entity_poly.type
_entity_poly.pdbx_seq_one_letter_code
_entity_poly.pdbx_strand_id
1 'polypeptide(L)'
;MGEPIGKRVMDTIIDVTVELKARIRPSFEPYEGVYRLNDFAEYVSEGDWDEVWSRYPGWWPKAWMLADNGQFTSEQISRLTVEQIEQLFDSPAFEPEYAYYTDAGEDGMR
;
A
#
# COMPACT_ATOMS: atom_id res chain seq x y z
N MET A 1 -23.99 -0.31 9.47
CA MET A 1 -22.72 0.42 9.67
C MET A 1 -21.85 -0.47 10.53
N GLY A 2 -20.73 -0.94 9.98
CA GLY A 2 -19.77 -1.76 10.71
C GLY A 2 -19.11 -1.01 11.87
N GLU A 3 -18.27 -1.72 12.63
CA GLU A 3 -17.42 -1.10 13.64
C GLU A 3 -16.15 -0.53 12.99
N PRO A 4 -15.56 0.56 13.55
CA PRO A 4 -14.26 1.03 13.13
C PRO A 4 -13.20 -0.07 13.25
N ILE A 5 -12.25 -0.12 12.31
CA ILE A 5 -11.17 -1.12 12.32
C ILE A 5 -10.32 -1.03 13.60
N GLY A 6 -10.24 0.17 14.18
CA GLY A 6 -9.53 0.45 15.42
C GLY A 6 -8.02 0.55 15.24
N LYS A 7 -7.37 1.23 16.20
CA LYS A 7 -5.94 1.52 16.16
C LYS A 7 -5.09 0.24 16.07
N ARG A 8 -5.44 -0.81 16.83
CA ARG A 8 -4.67 -2.05 16.86
C ARG A 8 -4.58 -2.72 15.49
N VAL A 9 -5.66 -2.70 14.71
CA VAL A 9 -5.66 -3.27 13.36
C VAL A 9 -4.82 -2.39 12.44
N MET A 10 -4.97 -1.07 12.53
CA MET A 10 -4.14 -0.15 11.75
C MET A 10 -2.63 -0.29 12.07
N ASP A 11 -2.26 -0.41 13.34
CA ASP A 11 -0.87 -0.65 13.76
C ASP A 11 -0.35 -1.96 13.14
N THR A 12 -1.19 -3.01 13.11
CA THR A 12 -0.82 -4.29 12.47
C THR A 12 -0.64 -4.16 10.96
N ILE A 13 -1.49 -3.37 10.28
CA ILE A 13 -1.35 -3.09 8.84
C ILE A 13 -0.02 -2.38 8.57
N ILE A 14 0.37 -1.43 9.42
CA ILE A 14 1.66 -0.73 9.32
C ILE A 14 2.81 -1.72 9.53
N ASP A 15 2.70 -2.65 10.49
CA ASP A 15 3.74 -3.65 10.74
C ASP A 15 3.96 -4.61 9.55
N VAL A 16 2.96 -4.87 8.71
CA VAL A 16 3.14 -5.65 7.46
C VAL A 16 4.17 -4.99 6.53
N THR A 17 4.32 -3.65 6.57
CA THR A 17 5.35 -2.98 5.79
C THR A 17 6.77 -3.34 6.19
N VAL A 18 6.99 -3.83 7.42
CA VAL A 18 8.31 -4.31 7.84
C VAL A 18 8.71 -5.54 7.01
N GLU A 19 7.76 -6.42 6.69
CA GLU A 19 8.01 -7.55 5.79
C GLU A 19 8.30 -7.07 4.36
N LEU A 20 7.52 -6.11 3.84
CA LEU A 20 7.76 -5.53 2.52
C LEU A 20 9.13 -4.86 2.43
N LYS A 21 9.55 -4.14 3.49
CA LYS A 21 10.87 -3.50 3.57
C LYS A 21 12.01 -4.51 3.47
N ALA A 22 11.85 -5.72 4.01
CA ALA A 22 12.84 -6.77 3.87
C ALA A 22 12.98 -7.31 2.44
N ARG A 23 12.02 -7.00 1.55
CA ARG A 23 11.97 -7.41 0.15
C ARG A 23 12.34 -6.29 -0.83
N ILE A 24 12.76 -5.12 -0.33
CA ILE A 24 13.21 -4.01 -1.18
C ILE A 24 14.40 -4.46 -2.03
N ARG A 25 14.35 -4.11 -3.33
CA ARG A 25 15.42 -4.42 -4.28
C ARG A 25 15.98 -3.12 -4.88
N PRO A 26 17.28 -3.07 -5.19
CA PRO A 26 17.90 -1.91 -5.82
C PRO A 26 17.61 -1.82 -7.33
N SER A 27 17.11 -2.89 -7.95
CA SER A 27 16.77 -2.94 -9.37
C SER A 27 15.79 -4.08 -9.65
N PHE A 28 15.08 -3.97 -10.75
CA PHE A 28 14.02 -4.89 -11.20
C PHE A 28 14.30 -5.40 -12.61
N GLU A 29 13.49 -6.36 -13.07
CA GLU A 29 13.51 -6.73 -14.48
C GLU A 29 12.94 -5.58 -15.33
N PRO A 30 13.38 -5.41 -16.59
CA PRO A 30 12.83 -4.39 -17.47
C PRO A 30 11.32 -4.54 -17.62
N TYR A 31 10.58 -3.44 -17.45
CA TYR A 31 9.12 -3.39 -17.53
C TYR A 31 8.39 -4.22 -16.44
N GLU A 32 9.07 -4.61 -15.36
CA GLU A 32 8.43 -5.24 -14.20
C GLU A 32 7.57 -4.22 -13.44
N GLY A 33 6.35 -4.61 -13.06
CA GLY A 33 5.50 -3.79 -12.19
C GLY A 33 6.10 -3.69 -10.79
N VAL A 34 6.15 -2.48 -10.24
CA VAL A 34 6.71 -2.21 -8.91
C VAL A 34 5.82 -1.31 -8.08
N TYR A 35 5.83 -1.55 -6.77
CA TYR A 35 5.16 -0.72 -5.78
C TYR A 35 6.15 0.11 -4.97
N ARG A 36 5.92 1.42 -4.91
CA ARG A 36 6.63 2.36 -4.06
C ARG A 36 6.17 2.18 -2.61
N LEU A 37 7.10 2.01 -1.68
CA LEU A 37 6.80 1.86 -0.26
C LEU A 37 6.84 3.16 0.53
N ASN A 38 7.55 4.18 0.05
CA ASN A 38 7.69 5.48 0.70
C ASN A 38 8.32 6.54 -0.24
N ASP A 39 8.50 7.75 0.27
CA ASP A 39 9.07 8.89 -0.45
C ASP A 39 10.58 8.81 -0.72
N PHE A 40 11.29 7.80 -0.19
CA PHE A 40 12.72 7.57 -0.45
C PHE A 40 12.99 6.74 -1.70
N ALA A 41 11.96 6.52 -2.53
CA ALA A 41 12.05 5.70 -3.75
C ALA A 41 12.49 4.25 -3.45
N GLU A 42 12.01 3.70 -2.32
CA GLU A 42 12.14 2.28 -2.01
C GLU A 42 10.98 1.51 -2.66
N TYR A 43 11.32 0.49 -3.46
CA TYR A 43 10.33 -0.28 -4.22
C TYR A 43 10.40 -1.76 -3.90
N VAL A 44 9.27 -2.44 -4.14
CA VAL A 44 9.16 -3.90 -4.20
C VAL A 44 8.50 -4.31 -5.51
N SER A 45 8.72 -5.55 -5.94
CA SER A 45 8.04 -6.08 -7.13
C SER A 45 6.53 -6.22 -6.87
N GLU A 46 5.72 -6.12 -7.91
CA GLU A 46 4.29 -6.47 -7.86
C GLU A 46 4.08 -7.88 -7.31
N GLY A 47 4.93 -8.83 -7.69
CA GLY A 47 4.90 -10.20 -7.16
C GLY A 47 5.12 -10.26 -5.65
N ASP A 48 6.12 -9.54 -5.11
CA ASP A 48 6.36 -9.47 -3.66
C ASP A 48 5.21 -8.78 -2.92
N TRP A 49 4.67 -7.71 -3.51
CA TRP A 49 3.52 -6.99 -2.98
C TRP A 49 2.32 -7.92 -2.84
N ASP A 50 1.94 -8.61 -3.91
CA ASP A 50 0.81 -9.54 -3.93
C ASP A 50 1.03 -10.74 -3.00
N GLU A 51 2.24 -11.28 -2.96
CA GLU A 51 2.56 -12.41 -2.09
C GLU A 51 2.41 -12.07 -0.60
N VAL A 52 2.79 -10.86 -0.20
CA VAL A 52 2.63 -10.40 1.18
C VAL A 52 1.15 -10.10 1.47
N TRP A 53 0.50 -9.28 0.64
CA TRP A 53 -0.86 -8.81 0.93
C TRP A 53 -1.94 -9.88 0.77
N SER A 54 -1.74 -10.90 -0.09
CA SER A 54 -2.68 -12.01 -0.26
C SER A 54 -2.90 -12.85 1.00
N ARG A 55 -2.01 -12.74 2.00
CA ARG A 55 -2.13 -13.40 3.31
C ARG A 55 -3.12 -12.69 4.24
N TYR A 56 -3.56 -11.48 3.87
CA TYR A 56 -4.38 -10.60 4.68
C TYR A 56 -5.71 -10.27 3.97
N PRO A 57 -6.70 -9.71 4.69
CA PRO A 57 -7.93 -9.24 4.05
C PRO A 57 -7.64 -8.20 2.96
N GLY A 58 -8.33 -8.29 1.82
CA GLY A 58 -8.06 -7.45 0.63
C GLY A 58 -8.23 -5.94 0.84
N TRP A 59 -8.89 -5.50 1.92
CA TRP A 59 -9.01 -4.09 2.28
C TRP A 59 -7.77 -3.54 3.01
N TRP A 60 -6.85 -4.39 3.48
CA TRP A 60 -5.64 -3.98 4.19
C TRP A 60 -4.68 -3.14 3.35
N PRO A 61 -4.28 -3.55 2.12
CA PRO A 61 -3.44 -2.70 1.27
C PRO A 61 -4.12 -1.36 0.96
N LYS A 62 -5.45 -1.34 0.82
CA LYS A 62 -6.23 -0.11 0.62
C LYS A 62 -6.13 0.85 1.81
N ALA A 63 -6.31 0.33 3.02
CA ALA A 63 -6.16 1.09 4.26
C ALA A 63 -4.73 1.62 4.43
N TRP A 64 -3.73 0.82 4.06
CA TRP A 64 -2.33 1.25 4.07
C TRP A 64 -2.08 2.40 3.10
N MET A 65 -2.46 2.26 1.83
CA MET A 65 -2.30 3.30 0.81
C MET A 65 -3.02 4.60 1.20
N LEU A 66 -4.24 4.52 1.74
CA LEU A 66 -4.96 5.71 2.20
C LEU A 66 -4.23 6.45 3.32
N ALA A 67 -3.62 5.72 4.25
CA ALA A 67 -2.88 6.30 5.37
C ALA A 67 -1.48 6.81 4.96
N ASP A 68 -0.87 6.23 3.95
CA ASP A 68 0.49 6.55 3.53
C ASP A 68 0.52 7.69 2.47
N ASN A 69 -0.57 7.92 1.72
CA ASN A 69 -0.60 8.87 0.59
C ASN A 69 -0.57 10.35 1.02
N GLY A 70 -0.36 10.63 2.30
CA GLY A 70 -0.35 11.98 2.88
C GLY A 70 -1.72 12.66 3.00
N GLN A 71 -2.80 12.08 2.44
CA GLN A 71 -4.15 12.62 2.51
C GLN A 71 -4.86 12.31 3.85
N PHE A 72 -4.59 11.14 4.43
CA PHE A 72 -5.15 10.73 5.71
C PHE A 72 -4.04 10.22 6.63
N THR A 73 -4.19 10.42 7.94
CA THR A 73 -3.32 9.79 8.92
C THR A 73 -3.81 8.38 9.27
N SER A 74 -2.91 7.52 9.76
CA SER A 74 -3.28 6.21 10.30
C SER A 74 -4.34 6.31 11.40
N GLU A 75 -4.32 7.38 12.21
CA GLU A 75 -5.36 7.61 13.22
C GLU A 75 -6.72 7.86 12.59
N GLN A 76 -6.79 8.66 11.51
CA GLN A 76 -8.04 8.90 10.78
C GLN A 76 -8.57 7.60 10.17
N ILE A 77 -7.72 6.81 9.52
CA ILE A 77 -8.11 5.53 8.93
C ILE A 77 -8.57 4.53 9.99
N SER A 78 -7.95 4.51 11.18
CA SER A 78 -8.35 3.62 12.27
C SER A 78 -9.77 3.85 12.80
N ARG A 79 -10.35 5.03 12.54
CA ARG A 79 -11.72 5.40 12.94
C ARG A 79 -12.76 5.06 11.88
N LEU A 80 -12.33 4.58 10.71
CA LEU A 80 -13.20 4.18 9.62
C LEU A 80 -13.59 2.71 9.74
N THR A 81 -14.79 2.41 9.25
CA THR A 81 -15.25 1.05 8.97
C THR A 81 -14.62 0.53 7.67
N VAL A 82 -14.62 -0.79 7.47
CA VAL A 82 -14.17 -1.40 6.21
C VAL A 82 -14.93 -0.82 5.01
N GLU A 83 -16.25 -0.67 5.10
CA GLU A 83 -17.08 -0.09 4.04
C GLU A 83 -16.66 1.33 3.67
N GLN A 84 -16.27 2.16 4.65
CA GLN A 84 -15.79 3.52 4.40
C GLN A 84 -14.39 3.54 3.79
N ILE A 85 -13.51 2.61 4.17
CA ILE A 85 -12.18 2.45 3.56
C ILE A 85 -12.35 2.11 2.08
N GLU A 86 -13.19 1.14 1.76
CA GLU A 86 -13.50 0.75 0.38
C GLU A 86 -14.07 1.95 -0.41
N GLN A 87 -15.04 2.68 0.15
CA GLN A 87 -15.63 3.85 -0.51
C GLN A 87 -14.63 4.99 -0.75
N LEU A 88 -13.70 5.22 0.19
CA LEU A 88 -12.67 6.25 0.01
C LEU A 88 -11.63 5.83 -1.02
N PHE A 89 -11.25 4.55 -1.02
CA PHE A 89 -10.28 4.01 -1.97
C PHE A 89 -10.83 4.00 -3.40
N ASP A 90 -12.09 3.62 -3.57
CA ASP A 90 -12.75 3.57 -4.89
C ASP A 90 -13.26 4.95 -5.35
N SER A 91 -13.00 6.01 -4.58
CA SER A 91 -13.37 7.38 -4.92
C SER A 91 -12.53 7.89 -6.10
N PRO A 92 -13.12 8.53 -7.12
CA PRO A 92 -12.36 9.16 -8.21
C PRO A 92 -11.38 10.25 -7.76
N ALA A 93 -11.47 10.71 -6.52
CA ALA A 93 -10.56 11.69 -5.94
C ALA A 93 -9.30 11.05 -5.33
N PHE A 94 -9.21 9.72 -5.29
CA PHE A 94 -8.07 8.97 -4.81
C PHE A 94 -7.54 8.12 -5.96
N GLU A 95 -6.37 8.49 -6.50
CA GLU A 95 -5.75 7.84 -7.65
C GLU A 95 -4.43 7.16 -7.20
N PRO A 96 -4.51 6.05 -6.45
CA PRO A 96 -3.35 5.40 -5.83
C PRO A 96 -2.33 4.90 -6.86
N GLU A 97 -2.76 4.57 -8.07
CA GLU A 97 -1.89 4.11 -9.14
C GLU A 97 -0.77 5.11 -9.47
N TYR A 98 -1.03 6.43 -9.42
CA TYR A 98 0.01 7.42 -9.71
C TYR A 98 1.00 7.63 -8.57
N ALA A 99 0.62 7.30 -7.34
CA ALA A 99 1.47 7.47 -6.17
C ALA A 99 2.30 6.21 -5.87
N TYR A 100 1.72 5.03 -6.10
CA TYR A 100 2.23 3.76 -5.60
C TYR A 100 2.71 2.80 -6.66
N TYR A 101 2.14 2.80 -7.86
CA TYR A 101 2.44 1.77 -8.86
C TYR A 101 3.10 2.37 -10.10
N THR A 102 4.13 1.70 -10.60
CA THR A 102 4.73 2.03 -11.90
C THR A 102 5.40 0.79 -12.46
N ASP A 103 5.65 0.78 -13.77
CA ASP A 103 6.52 -0.22 -14.38
C ASP A 103 7.98 0.26 -14.32
N ALA A 104 8.91 -0.66 -14.13
CA ALA A 104 10.34 -0.40 -14.27
C ALA A 104 10.69 0.01 -15.71
N GLY A 105 11.65 0.91 -15.86
CA GLY A 105 12.16 1.30 -17.18
C GLY A 105 12.90 0.15 -17.89
N GLU A 106 13.38 0.41 -19.11
CA GLU A 106 14.15 -0.57 -19.89
C GLU A 106 15.44 -1.02 -19.17
N ASP A 107 15.95 -0.18 -18.29
CA ASP A 107 17.14 -0.41 -17.46
C ASP A 107 16.84 -1.13 -16.14
N GLY A 108 15.57 -1.35 -15.80
CA GLY A 108 15.16 -1.96 -14.53
C GLY A 108 15.32 -1.03 -13.32
N MET A 109 15.25 0.30 -13.51
CA MET A 109 15.46 1.33 -12.47
C MET A 109 16.87 1.32 -11.86
N ARG A 110 17.89 1.16 -12.70
CA ARG A 110 19.32 1.09 -12.29
C ARG A 110 20.03 2.44 -12.29
#